data_AF-A0AA41Y2W8-F1
#
_entry.id   AF-A0AA41Y2W8-F1
#
_cell.length_a   1.000
_cell.length_b   1.000
_cell.length_c   1.000
_cell.angle_alpha   90.00
_cell.angle_beta   90.00
_cell.angle_gamma   90.00
#
_symmetry.space_group_name_H-M   'P 1'
#
loop_
_entity.id
_entity.type
_entity.pdbx_description
1 polymer ?
#
loop_
_entity_poly.entity_id
_entity_poly.type
_entity_poly.pdbx_seq_one_letter_code
_entity_poly.pdbx_strand_id
1 'polypeptide(L)'
;MKSIEQEAIRLIRQKMKEKGLNSSQLSKKMGMHPSSVSKMLKEGQLRLNRLSELSVVLEFNLLRALADQLELNNPPKHTLEEATRVRLRELEIENATLLKVLSK
;
A
#
# COMPACT_ATOMS: atom_id res chain seq x y z
N MET A 1 8.17 -14.61 14.53
CA MET A 1 7.94 -13.68 13.39
C MET A 1 7.95 -12.26 13.91
N LYS A 2 8.68 -11.33 13.27
CA LYS A 2 8.52 -9.90 13.54
C LYS A 2 7.13 -9.47 13.07
N SER A 3 6.48 -8.55 13.78
CA SER A 3 5.15 -8.08 13.35
C SER A 3 5.28 -7.30 12.04
N ILE A 4 4.21 -7.28 11.23
CA ILE A 4 4.16 -6.53 9.96
C ILE A 4 4.48 -5.04 10.21
N GLU A 5 4.03 -4.50 11.34
CA GLU A 5 4.31 -3.13 11.74
C GLU A 5 5.80 -2.90 11.99
N GLN A 6 6.50 -3.84 12.62
CA GLN A 6 7.95 -3.74 12.84
C GLN A 6 8.72 -3.72 11.52
N GLU A 7 8.29 -4.53 10.54
CA GLU A 7 8.90 -4.56 9.21
C GLU A 7 8.62 -3.27 8.43
N ALA A 8 7.39 -2.75 8.52
CA ALA A 8 7.03 -1.45 7.96
C ALA A 8 7.91 -0.33 8.52
N ILE A 9 8.10 -0.27 9.85
CA ILE A 9 8.98 0.71 10.48
C ILE A 9 10.44 0.56 10.01
N ARG A 10 10.93 -0.68 9.84
CA ARG A 10 12.28 -0.92 9.32
C ARG A 10 12.44 -0.34 7.92
N LEU A 11 11.49 -0.61 7.02
CA LEU A 11 11.47 -0.05 5.67
C LEU A 11 11.39 1.48 5.66
N ILE A 12 10.53 2.06 6.49
CA ILE A 12 10.40 3.52 6.63
C ILE A 12 11.74 4.13 7.05
N ARG A 13 12.40 3.59 8.08
CA ARG A 13 13.71 4.09 8.54
C ARG A 13 14.79 3.96 7.47
N GLN A 14 14.81 2.84 6.75
CA GLN A 14 15.73 2.64 5.63
C GLN A 14 15.52 3.72 4.57
N LYS A 15 14.27 3.93 4.14
CA LYS A 15 13.96 4.92 3.10
C LYS A 15 14.21 6.35 3.55
N MET A 16 13.96 6.67 4.82
CA MET A 16 14.34 7.95 5.42
C MET A 16 15.84 8.18 5.32
N LYS A 17 16.66 7.18 5.68
CA LYS A 17 18.13 7.27 5.58
C LYS A 17 18.59 7.48 4.14
N GLU A 18 18.05 6.72 3.19
CA GLU A 18 18.36 6.87 1.75
C GLU A 18 18.03 8.28 1.23
N LYS A 19 16.96 8.91 1.75
CA LYS A 19 16.55 10.27 1.38
C LYS A 19 17.18 11.37 2.23
N GLY A 20 18.07 11.04 3.16
CA GLY A 20 18.67 12.02 4.09
C GLY A 20 17.63 12.71 5.00
N LEU A 21 16.50 12.04 5.28
CA LEU A 21 15.43 12.57 6.12
C LEU A 21 15.60 12.11 7.57
N ASN A 22 15.47 13.06 8.50
CA ASN A 22 15.34 12.80 9.92
C ASN A 22 13.88 12.92 10.40
N SER A 23 13.60 12.52 11.64
CA SER A 23 12.24 12.52 12.21
C SER A 23 11.59 13.91 12.26
N SER A 24 12.38 14.98 12.41
CA SER A 24 11.88 16.37 12.42
C SER A 24 11.48 16.84 11.01
N GLN A 25 12.26 16.48 10.00
CA GLN A 25 11.89 16.75 8.60
C GLN A 25 10.65 15.95 8.19
N LEU A 26 10.57 14.68 8.63
CA LEU A 26 9.40 13.85 8.39
C LEU A 26 8.14 14.42 9.06
N SER A 27 8.24 14.89 10.31
CA SER A 27 7.11 15.49 11.00
C SER A 27 6.60 16.75 10.32
N LYS A 28 7.50 17.60 9.82
CA LYS A 28 7.14 18.77 9.00
C LYS A 28 6.41 18.37 7.71
N LYS A 29 6.93 17.39 6.98
CA LYS A 29 6.33 16.91 5.73
C LYS A 29 4.96 16.25 5.93
N MET A 30 4.77 15.55 7.05
CA MET A 30 3.49 14.92 7.41
C MET A 30 2.49 15.88 8.07
N GLY A 31 2.88 17.12 8.38
CA GLY A 31 2.04 18.04 9.17
C GLY A 31 1.76 17.51 10.59
N MET A 32 2.67 16.70 11.16
CA MET A 32 2.52 16.07 12.46
C MET A 32 3.44 16.70 13.50
N HIS A 33 3.04 16.63 14.78
CA HIS A 33 3.91 17.03 15.87
C HIS A 33 5.14 16.07 15.96
N PRO A 34 6.37 16.57 16.19
CA PRO A 34 7.57 15.73 16.23
C PRO A 34 7.51 14.58 17.23
N SER A 35 6.88 14.80 18.39
CA SER A 35 6.71 13.75 19.41
C SER A 35 5.81 12.61 18.91
N SER A 36 4.77 12.91 18.13
CA SER A 36 3.86 11.91 17.55
C SER A 36 4.58 11.03 16.53
N VAL A 37 5.40 11.63 15.66
CA VAL A 37 6.22 10.87 14.69
C VAL A 37 7.27 10.03 15.41
N SER A 38 7.92 10.59 16.41
CA SER A 38 8.94 9.87 17.20
C SER A 38 8.33 8.68 17.94
N LYS A 39 7.15 8.86 18.54
CA LYS A 39 6.39 7.80 19.20
C LYS A 39 5.98 6.71 18.21
N MET A 40 5.41 7.08 17.07
CA MET A 40 5.03 6.16 16.00
C MET A 40 6.21 5.31 15.52
N LEU A 41 7.36 5.95 15.26
CA LEU A 41 8.56 5.26 14.80
C LEU A 41 9.21 4.39 15.88
N LYS A 42 9.06 4.72 17.16
CA LYS A 42 9.68 3.98 18.28
C LYS A 42 8.82 2.80 18.75
N GLU A 43 7.53 3.03 18.90
CA GLU A 43 6.58 2.06 19.46
C GLU A 43 6.01 1.10 18.41
N GLY A 44 6.24 1.37 17.12
CA GLY A 44 5.75 0.49 16.05
C GLY A 44 4.24 0.55 15.84
N GLN A 45 3.55 1.53 16.42
CA GLN A 45 2.11 1.71 16.23
C GLN A 45 1.85 2.41 14.90
N LEU A 46 1.87 1.65 13.80
CA LEU A 46 1.61 2.17 12.47
C LEU A 46 0.21 1.78 12.01
N ARG A 47 -0.67 2.76 11.83
CA ARG A 47 -2.00 2.55 11.23
C ARG A 47 -1.89 2.61 9.70
N LEU A 48 -2.77 1.88 9.00
CA LEU A 48 -2.77 1.79 7.53
C LEU A 48 -2.82 3.16 6.83
N ASN A 49 -3.65 4.07 7.31
CA ASN A 49 -3.74 5.43 6.78
C ASN A 49 -2.39 6.17 6.86
N ARG A 50 -1.63 6.00 7.95
CA ARG A 50 -0.28 6.58 8.10
C ARG A 50 0.74 5.95 7.15
N LEU A 51 0.62 4.66 6.87
CA LEU A 51 1.48 3.98 5.91
C LEU A 51 1.26 4.51 4.48
N SER A 52 0.02 4.84 4.11
CA SER A 52 -0.30 5.49 2.83
C SER A 52 0.30 6.89 2.73
N GLU A 53 0.09 7.73 3.76
CA GLU A 53 0.68 9.07 3.83
C GLU A 53 2.21 9.05 3.73
N LEU A 54 2.86 8.11 4.44
CA LEU A 54 4.31 7.92 4.38
C LEU A 54 4.77 7.49 2.99
N SER A 55 3.98 6.70 2.28
CA SER A 55 4.31 6.28 0.91
C SER A 55 4.37 7.48 -0.03
N VAL A 56 3.46 8.44 0.14
CA VAL A 56 3.45 9.70 -0.60
C VAL A 56 4.65 10.57 -0.21
N VAL A 57 4.85 10.81 1.09
CA VAL A 57 5.92 11.69 1.60
C VAL A 57 7.33 11.18 1.26
N LEU A 58 7.51 9.85 1.27
CA LEU A 58 8.76 9.20 0.91
C LEU A 58 8.87 8.91 -0.58
N GLU A 59 7.83 9.21 -1.38
CA GLU A 59 7.71 8.90 -2.81
C GLU A 59 8.13 7.44 -3.08
N PHE A 60 7.59 6.53 -2.28
CA PHE A 60 7.96 5.12 -2.27
C PHE A 60 6.76 4.28 -1.87
N ASN A 61 6.41 3.27 -2.68
CA ASN A 61 5.27 2.42 -2.42
C ASN A 61 5.57 1.40 -1.31
N LEU A 62 5.41 1.82 -0.05
CA LEU A 62 5.69 0.98 1.12
C LEU A 62 4.80 -0.27 1.15
N LEU A 63 3.54 -0.15 0.73
CA LEU A 63 2.60 -1.27 0.67
C LEU A 63 3.08 -2.35 -0.31
N ARG A 64 3.57 -1.95 -1.49
CA ARG A 64 4.13 -2.89 -2.45
C ARG A 64 5.40 -3.56 -1.91
N ALA A 65 6.31 -2.77 -1.33
CA ALA A 65 7.54 -3.31 -0.75
C ALA A 65 7.28 -4.30 0.39
N LEU A 66 6.26 -4.05 1.22
CA LEU A 66 5.81 -4.97 2.25
C LEU A 66 5.18 -6.22 1.66
N ALA A 67 4.33 -6.08 0.63
CA ALA A 67 3.74 -7.22 -0.06
C ALA A 67 4.82 -8.11 -0.71
N ASP A 68 5.88 -7.51 -1.27
CA ASP A 68 7.00 -8.25 -1.83
C ASP A 68 7.74 -9.07 -0.76
N GLN A 69 7.97 -8.50 0.42
CA GLN A 69 8.65 -9.17 1.54
C GLN A 69 7.81 -10.26 2.20
N LEU A 70 6.49 -10.09 2.21
CA LEU A 70 5.55 -11.04 2.78
C LEU A 70 5.08 -12.08 1.76
N GLU A 71 5.64 -12.06 0.54
CA GLU A 71 5.24 -12.90 -0.59
C GLU A 71 3.75 -12.80 -0.95
N LEU A 72 3.10 -11.69 -0.60
CA LEU A 72 1.69 -11.38 -0.89
C LEU A 72 1.47 -10.89 -2.33
N ASN A 73 2.54 -10.82 -3.12
CA ASN A 73 2.52 -10.43 -4.53
C ASN A 73 1.77 -11.39 -5.44
N ASN A 74 1.68 -12.64 -5.00
CA ASN A 74 0.71 -13.59 -5.50
C ASN A 74 -0.36 -13.68 -4.43
N PRO A 75 -1.32 -12.72 -4.37
CA PRO A 75 -2.54 -13.01 -3.62
C PRO A 75 -3.01 -14.37 -4.14
N PRO A 76 -3.46 -15.31 -3.27
CA PRO A 76 -4.02 -16.57 -3.75
C PRO A 76 -4.95 -16.15 -4.86
N LYS A 77 -4.63 -16.55 -6.10
CA LYS A 77 -5.51 -16.29 -7.25
C LYS A 77 -6.85 -16.67 -6.69
N HIS A 78 -7.78 -15.70 -6.58
CA HIS A 78 -9.15 -16.04 -6.22
C HIS A 78 -9.40 -17.28 -7.04
N THR A 79 -9.56 -18.38 -6.31
CA THR A 79 -9.65 -19.71 -6.88
C THR A 79 -10.64 -19.58 -8.01
N LEU A 80 -10.50 -20.36 -9.07
CA LEU A 80 -11.41 -20.37 -10.21
C LEU A 80 -12.84 -20.72 -9.75
N GLU A 81 -13.44 -19.85 -8.96
CA GLU A 81 -14.71 -19.94 -8.29
C GLU A 81 -15.71 -19.51 -9.32
N GLU A 82 -16.77 -20.30 -9.42
CA GLU A 82 -17.82 -20.14 -10.41
C GLU A 82 -18.34 -18.70 -10.45
N ALA A 83 -18.44 -18.04 -9.27
CA ALA A 83 -18.84 -16.65 -9.14
C ALA A 83 -17.95 -15.66 -9.92
N THR A 84 -16.62 -15.85 -9.92
CA THR A 84 -15.68 -14.99 -10.65
C THR A 84 -15.79 -15.22 -12.16
N ARG A 85 -15.95 -16.48 -12.59
CA ARG A 85 -16.17 -16.82 -14.01
C ARG A 85 -17.49 -16.25 -14.54
N VAL A 86 -18.55 -16.35 -13.75
CA VAL A 86 -19.87 -15.79 -14.06
C VAL A 86 -19.76 -14.28 -14.22
N ARG A 87 -19.11 -13.59 -13.27
CA ARG A 87 -18.98 -12.13 -13.33
C ARG A 87 -18.15 -11.64 -14.52
N LEU A 88 -17.07 -12.34 -14.86
CA LEU A 88 -16.27 -12.04 -16.05
C LEU A 88 -17.10 -12.18 -17.33
N ARG A 89 -17.86 -13.27 -17.45
CA ARG A 89 -18.74 -13.51 -18.61
C ARG A 89 -19.80 -12.42 -18.78
N GLU A 90 -20.41 -11.96 -17.68
CA GLU A 90 -21.38 -10.86 -17.72
C GLU A 90 -20.76 -9.56 -18.26
N LEU A 91 -19.57 -9.20 -17.77
CA LEU A 91 -18.86 -8.00 -18.20
C LEU A 91 -18.44 -8.07 -19.68
N GLU A 92 -18.06 -9.25 -20.17
CA GLU A 92 -17.74 -9.47 -21.59
C GLU A 92 -18.98 -9.26 -22.48
N ILE A 93 -20.14 -9.76 -22.06
CA ILE A 93 -21.42 -9.57 -22.76
C ILE A 93 -21.82 -8.09 -22.77
N GLU A 94 -21.70 -7.41 -21.62
CA GLU A 94 -22.01 -5.99 -21.50
C GLU A 94 -21.12 -5.15 -22.42
N ASN A 95 -19.80 -5.37 -22.39
CA ASN A 95 -18.86 -4.66 -23.26
C ASN A 95 -19.13 -4.92 -24.75
N ALA A 96 -19.39 -6.16 -25.16
CA ALA A 96 -19.71 -6.48 -26.55
C ALA A 96 -20.99 -5.77 -27.01
N THR A 97 -21.98 -5.67 -26.12
CA THR A 97 -23.24 -4.96 -26.38
C THR A 97 -23.00 -3.46 -26.50
N LEU A 98 -22.25 -2.87 -25.57
CA LEU A 98 -21.88 -1.46 -25.60
C LEU A 98 -21.11 -1.11 -26.87
N LEU A 99 -20.10 -1.90 -27.24
CA LEU A 99 -19.35 -1.70 -28.47
C LEU A 99 -20.25 -1.74 -29.70
N LYS A 100 -21.21 -2.67 -29.75
CA LYS A 100 -22.15 -2.79 -30.87
C LYS A 100 -23.18 -1.64 -30.93
N VAL A 101 -23.55 -1.08 -29.78
CA VAL A 101 -24.44 0.09 -29.68
C VAL A 101 -23.70 1.38 -30.06
N LEU A 102 -22.45 1.51 -29.61
CA LEU A 102 -21.58 2.67 -29.85
C LEU A 102 -20.93 2.66 -31.24
N SER A 103 -20.86 1.51 -31.92
CA SER A 103 -20.39 1.39 -33.30
C SER A 103 -21.48 1.69 -34.34
N LYS A 104 -22.50 2.48 -33.97
CA LYS A 104 -23.52 3.03 -34.87
C LYS A 104 -23.33 4.52 -35.07
#